data_AF-A0A8S2DPI0-F1
#
_entry.id   AF-A0A8S2DPI0-F1
#
_cell.length_a   1.000
_cell.length_b   1.000
_cell.length_c   1.000
_cell.angle_alpha   90.00
_cell.angle_beta   90.00
_cell.angle_gamma   90.00
#
_symmetry.space_group_name_H-M   'P 1'
#
loop_
_entity.id
_entity.type
_entity.pdbx_description
1 polymer ?
#
loop_
_entity_poly.entity_id
_entity_poly.type
_entity_poly.pdbx_seq_one_letter_code
_entity_poly.pdbx_strand_id
1 'polypeptide(L)'
;LRDVDTTKIQFTGGETDFGPPFDLVLKLVEDSSTTESNLKYIIVFMSDGEAGNPKTQLERLAPKKDAQIIKEFWTVALGEKELAVLERISKQMTGVYKQLKDSGELIDAFAEIAQ
;
A
#
# COMPACT_ATOMS: atom_id res chain seq x y z
N LEU A 1 8.17 28.68 -4.67
CA LEU A 1 7.96 27.25 -4.96
C LEU A 1 9.04 26.83 -5.95
N ARG A 2 9.85 25.81 -5.65
CA ARG A 2 10.83 25.30 -6.61
C ARG A 2 10.07 24.43 -7.60
N ASP A 3 10.12 24.79 -8.88
CA ASP A 3 9.56 23.99 -9.96
C ASP A 3 10.23 22.61 -9.94
N VAL A 4 9.44 21.58 -9.63
CA VAL A 4 9.86 20.19 -9.78
C VAL A 4 9.81 19.89 -11.26
N ASP A 5 10.99 19.69 -11.87
CA ASP A 5 11.12 19.31 -13.26
C ASP A 5 10.61 17.89 -13.47
N THR A 6 9.33 17.78 -13.85
CA THR A 6 8.62 16.52 -14.07
C THR A 6 9.20 15.70 -15.22
N THR A 7 10.01 16.31 -16.11
CA THR A 7 10.66 15.59 -17.22
C THR A 7 11.80 14.67 -16.77
N LYS A 8 12.28 14.83 -15.53
CA LYS A 8 13.26 13.93 -14.90
C LYS A 8 12.63 12.75 -14.17
N ILE A 9 11.31 12.72 -14.04
CA ILE A 9 10.59 11.57 -13.53
C ILE A 9 10.49 10.56 -14.69
N GLN A 10 11.48 9.67 -14.78
CA GLN A 10 11.37 8.50 -15.64
C GLN A 10 10.33 7.57 -15.03
N PHE A 11 9.11 7.60 -15.57
CA PHE A 11 8.16 6.50 -15.38
C PHE A 11 8.77 5.29 -16.06
N THR A 12 9.19 4.29 -15.28
CA THR A 12 9.71 3.03 -15.82
C THR A 12 8.60 2.38 -16.63
N GLY A 13 8.74 2.40 -17.96
CA GLY A 13 7.89 1.64 -18.87
C GLY A 13 8.14 0.15 -18.65
N GLY A 14 7.39 -0.43 -17.73
CA GLY A 14 7.44 -1.84 -17.35
C GLY A 14 6.08 -2.28 -16.83
N GLU A 15 5.83 -3.59 -16.89
CA GLU A 15 4.65 -4.17 -16.25
C GLU A 15 4.69 -3.88 -14.74
N THR A 16 3.53 -3.62 -14.15
CA THR A 16 3.43 -3.42 -12.70
C THR A 16 3.61 -4.77 -12.01
N ASP A 17 4.51 -4.84 -11.03
CA ASP A 17 4.70 -6.02 -10.18
C ASP A 17 4.55 -5.64 -8.70
N PHE A 18 3.58 -6.25 -8.03
CA PHE A 18 3.31 -6.03 -6.61
C PHE A 18 4.18 -6.89 -5.68
N GLY A 19 4.86 -7.93 -6.18
CA GLY A 19 5.68 -8.81 -5.34
C GLY A 19 6.79 -8.07 -4.57
N PRO A 20 7.73 -7.41 -5.26
CA PRO A 20 8.86 -6.73 -4.62
C PRO A 20 8.50 -5.71 -3.53
N PRO A 21 7.54 -4.79 -3.71
CA PRO A 21 7.17 -3.86 -2.65
C PRO A 21 6.54 -4.58 -1.43
N PHE A 22 5.76 -5.64 -1.65
CA PHE A 22 5.20 -6.42 -0.54
C PHE A 22 6.27 -7.20 0.23
N ASP A 23 7.27 -7.75 -0.46
CA ASP A 23 8.40 -8.43 0.18
C ASP A 23 9.21 -7.47 1.07
N LEU A 24 9.40 -6.22 0.62
CA LEU A 24 10.07 -5.19 1.41
C LEU A 24 9.30 -4.86 2.70
N VAL A 25 7.98 -4.64 2.59
CA VAL A 25 7.12 -4.36 3.75
C VAL A 25 7.12 -5.53 4.72
N LEU A 26 7.01 -6.76 4.20
CA LEU A 26 7.02 -7.97 5.01
C LEU A 26 8.31 -8.12 5.79
N LYS A 27 9.46 -7.91 5.14
CA LYS A 27 10.76 -7.93 5.81
C LYS A 27 10.84 -6.90 6.94
N LEU A 28 10.39 -5.67 6.70
CA LEU A 28 10.39 -4.61 7.73
C LEU A 28 9.53 -4.98 8.94
N VAL A 29 8.32 -5.47 8.70
CA VAL A 29 7.41 -5.90 9.78
C VAL A 29 7.99 -7.08 10.56
N GLU A 30 8.59 -8.05 9.87
CA GLU A 30 9.21 -9.22 10.50
C GLU A 30 10.46 -8.85 11.31
N ASP A 31 11.39 -8.07 10.75
CA ASP A 31 12.63 -7.64 11.41
C ASP A 31 12.32 -6.86 12.69
N SER A 32 11.34 -5.94 12.65
CA SER A 32 10.94 -5.16 13.82
C SER A 32 10.24 -5.97 14.92
N SER A 33 9.64 -7.11 14.57
CA SER A 33 9.03 -8.02 15.55
C SER A 33 10.05 -8.88 16.29
N THR A 34 11.29 -8.95 15.80
CA THR A 34 12.40 -9.67 16.47
C THR A 34 13.20 -8.80 17.43
N THR A 35 13.16 -7.48 17.25
CA THR A 35 13.61 -6.51 18.25
C THR A 35 12.45 -6.29 19.22
N GLU A 36 12.68 -6.07 20.52
CA GLU A 36 11.65 -5.77 21.53
C GLU A 36 10.97 -4.39 21.30
N SER A 37 10.63 -4.09 20.05
CA SER A 37 10.03 -2.86 19.61
C SER A 37 8.51 -3.01 19.65
N ASN A 38 7.83 -2.16 20.41
CA ASN A 38 6.37 -2.07 20.43
C ASN A 38 5.84 -1.26 19.22
N LEU A 39 6.53 -1.34 18.07
CA LEU A 39 6.17 -0.59 16.88
C LEU A 39 4.87 -1.16 16.28
N LYS A 40 3.95 -0.25 15.97
CA LYS A 40 2.72 -0.55 15.23
C LYS A 40 2.75 0.17 13.89
N TYR A 41 2.30 -0.52 12.86
CA TYR A 41 2.37 -0.05 11.48
C TYR A 41 1.00 0.36 10.96
N ILE A 42 1.00 1.45 10.20
CA ILE A 42 -0.06 1.76 9.25
C ILE A 42 0.57 1.58 7.87
N ILE A 43 -0.01 0.68 7.06
CA ILE A 43 0.48 0.40 5.72
C ILE A 43 -0.48 1.04 4.73
N VAL A 44 0.06 1.86 3.84
CA VAL A 44 -0.68 2.48 2.74
C VAL A 44 -0.08 1.98 1.43
N PHE A 45 -0.84 1.18 0.69
CA PHE A 45 -0.45 0.65 -0.60
C PHE A 45 -1.21 1.40 -1.70
N MET A 46 -0.48 2.05 -2.62
CA MET A 46 -1.07 2.89 -3.67
C MET A 46 -0.59 2.43 -5.04
N SER A 47 -1.50 2.34 -6.01
CA SER A 47 -1.16 1.98 -7.40
C SER A 47 -2.21 2.51 -8.38
N ASP A 48 -1.75 2.96 -9.55
CA ASP A 48 -2.55 3.20 -10.77
C ASP A 48 -2.51 2.02 -11.75
N GLY A 49 -1.54 1.11 -11.60
CA GLY A 49 -1.32 -0.06 -12.44
C GLY A 49 -2.05 -1.32 -11.98
N GLU A 50 -2.30 -2.23 -12.93
CA GLU A 50 -2.75 -3.60 -12.67
C GLU A 50 -1.55 -4.55 -12.62
N ALA A 51 -1.52 -5.41 -11.60
CA ALA A 51 -0.52 -6.46 -11.46
C ALA A 51 -1.15 -7.74 -10.89
N GLY A 52 -0.35 -8.80 -10.78
CA GLY A 52 -0.74 -10.02 -10.09
C GLY A 52 -0.98 -9.79 -8.59
N ASN A 53 -1.95 -10.51 -8.02
CA ASN A 53 -2.20 -10.49 -6.57
C ASN A 53 -1.01 -11.14 -5.81
N PRO A 54 -0.31 -10.44 -4.90
CA PRO A 54 0.84 -10.96 -4.16
C PRO A 54 0.40 -11.88 -3.01
N LYS A 55 -0.26 -12.98 -3.36
CA LYS A 55 -0.99 -13.86 -2.44
C LYS A 55 -0.09 -14.36 -1.30
N THR A 56 1.11 -14.83 -1.62
CA THR A 56 2.05 -15.38 -0.64
C THR A 56 2.48 -14.34 0.40
N GLN A 57 2.70 -13.09 -0.01
CA GLN A 57 3.07 -12.01 0.90
C GLN A 57 1.88 -11.61 1.78
N LEU A 58 0.68 -11.53 1.21
CA LEU A 58 -0.55 -11.20 1.94
C LEU A 58 -0.88 -12.25 2.99
N GLU A 59 -0.72 -13.54 2.68
CA GLU A 59 -0.90 -14.63 3.65
C GLU A 59 0.07 -14.54 4.84
N ARG A 60 1.24 -13.93 4.66
CA ARG A 60 2.22 -13.70 5.73
C ARG A 60 1.96 -12.41 6.51
N LEU A 61 1.44 -11.38 5.86
CA LEU A 61 1.09 -10.09 6.47
C LEU A 61 -0.24 -10.15 7.25
N ALA A 62 -1.22 -10.91 6.79
CA ALA A 62 -2.56 -10.97 7.42
C ALA A 62 -2.50 -11.36 8.90
N PRO A 63 -1.74 -12.39 9.34
CA PRO A 63 -1.57 -12.69 10.76
C PRO A 63 -0.97 -11.53 11.58
N LYS A 64 -0.13 -10.68 10.97
CA LYS A 64 0.45 -9.50 11.63
C LYS A 64 -0.58 -8.39 11.81
N LYS A 65 -1.56 -8.29 10.89
CA LYS A 65 -2.74 -7.43 11.04
C LYS A 65 -3.65 -7.94 12.16
N ASP A 66 -3.92 -9.25 12.19
CA ASP A 66 -4.75 -9.86 13.23
C ASP A 66 -4.13 -9.70 14.63
N ALA A 67 -2.81 -9.83 14.72
CA ALA A 67 -2.03 -9.58 15.94
C ALA A 67 -1.87 -8.09 16.30
N GLN A 68 -2.48 -7.17 15.54
CA GLN A 68 -2.41 -5.71 15.77
C GLN A 68 -0.99 -5.11 15.71
N ILE A 69 -0.06 -5.80 15.06
CA ILE A 69 1.27 -5.26 14.70
C ILE A 69 1.08 -4.29 13.53
N ILE A 70 0.30 -4.69 12.54
CA ILE A 70 -0.26 -3.77 11.55
C ILE A 70 -1.60 -3.30 12.13
N LYS A 71 -1.69 -2.03 12.53
CA LYS A 71 -2.91 -1.43 13.05
C LYS A 71 -3.92 -1.28 11.91
N GLU A 72 -3.46 -0.72 10.79
CA GLU A 72 -4.30 -0.37 9.65
C GLU A 72 -3.61 -0.72 8.34
N PHE A 73 -4.43 -1.11 7.37
CA PHE A 73 -3.99 -1.42 6.01
C PHE A 73 -4.92 -0.70 5.04
N TRP A 74 -4.36 0.19 4.25
CA TRP A 74 -5.06 1.01 3.29
C TRP A 74 -4.62 0.62 1.89
N THR A 75 -5.57 0.40 1.00
CA THR A 75 -5.32 0.19 -0.42
C THR A 75 -5.94 1.33 -1.20
N VAL A 76 -5.13 2.04 -1.99
CA VAL A 76 -5.51 3.25 -2.70
C VAL A 76 -5.30 3.03 -4.19
N ALA A 77 -6.40 2.91 -4.94
CA ALA A 77 -6.38 2.94 -6.39
C ALA A 77 -6.26 4.39 -6.88
N LEU A 78 -5.32 4.65 -7.78
CA LEU A 78 -5.09 5.97 -8.36
C LEU A 78 -5.68 6.03 -9.77
N GLY A 79 -6.43 7.09 -10.07
CA GLY A 79 -7.08 7.33 -11.34
C GLY A 79 -8.50 6.75 -11.44
N GLU A 80 -9.05 6.83 -12.65
CA GLU A 80 -10.46 6.53 -12.89
C GLU A 80 -10.76 5.03 -13.03
N LYS A 81 -9.73 4.19 -13.19
CA LYS A 81 -9.90 2.76 -13.39
C LYS A 81 -10.09 2.04 -12.05
N GLU A 82 -11.16 1.26 -11.94
CA GLU A 82 -11.32 0.33 -10.83
C GLU A 82 -10.34 -0.84 -10.97
N LEU A 83 -9.54 -1.07 -9.94
CA LEU A 83 -8.50 -2.10 -9.94
C LEU A 83 -8.94 -3.25 -9.04
N ALA A 84 -9.63 -4.25 -9.61
CA ALA A 84 -10.19 -5.38 -8.88
C ALA A 84 -9.16 -6.17 -8.04
N VAL A 85 -7.88 -6.13 -8.45
CA VAL A 85 -6.78 -6.72 -7.68
C VAL A 85 -6.53 -5.94 -6.38
N LEU A 86 -6.56 -4.61 -6.43
CA LEU A 86 -6.39 -3.76 -5.24
C LEU A 86 -7.54 -3.95 -4.25
N GLU A 87 -8.79 -4.04 -4.73
CA GLU A 87 -9.92 -4.32 -3.86
C GLU A 87 -9.78 -5.70 -3.18
N ARG A 88 -9.28 -6.71 -3.92
CA ARG A 88 -9.00 -8.04 -3.38
C ARG A 88 -7.89 -8.02 -2.33
N ILE A 89 -6.82 -7.29 -2.57
CA ILE A 89 -5.73 -7.08 -1.61
C ILE A 89 -6.30 -6.48 -0.31
N SER A 90 -7.10 -5.42 -0.43
CA SER A 90 -7.74 -4.77 0.72
C SER A 90 -8.61 -5.75 1.50
N LYS A 91 -9.43 -6.55 0.81
CA LYS A 91 -10.28 -7.58 1.44
C LYS A 91 -9.45 -8.63 2.20
N GLN A 92 -8.36 -9.11 1.61
CA GLN A 92 -7.48 -10.10 2.26
C GLN A 92 -6.80 -9.57 3.51
N MET A 93 -6.47 -8.28 3.53
CA MET A 93 -5.87 -7.62 4.70
C MET A 93 -6.90 -7.09 5.70
N THR A 94 -8.20 -7.31 5.48
CA THR A 94 -9.29 -6.69 6.25
C THR A 94 -9.07 -5.16 6.39
N GLY A 95 -8.64 -4.56 5.28
CA GLY A 95 -8.22 -3.17 5.18
C GLY A 95 -9.28 -2.26 4.58
N VAL A 96 -8.94 -0.99 4.43
CA VAL A 96 -9.78 0.02 3.80
C VAL A 96 -9.35 0.21 2.35
N TYR A 97 -10.32 0.14 1.44
CA TYR A 97 -10.11 0.43 0.03
C TYR A 97 -10.62 1.83 -0.31
N LYS A 98 -9.81 2.59 -1.04
CA LYS A 98 -10.19 3.88 -1.60
C LYS A 98 -9.77 3.96 -3.06
N GLN A 99 -10.59 4.63 -3.86
CA GLN A 99 -10.23 5.04 -5.20
C GLN A 99 -10.14 6.55 -5.23
N LEU A 100 -9.02 7.08 -5.72
CA LEU A 100 -8.78 8.50 -5.86
C LEU A 100 -8.76 8.87 -7.34
N LYS A 101 -9.69 9.74 -7.75
CA LYS A 101 -9.84 10.12 -9.17
C LYS A 101 -8.88 11.23 -9.57
N ASP A 102 -8.54 12.11 -8.63
CA ASP A 102 -7.62 13.21 -8.83
C ASP A 102 -6.67 13.41 -7.66
N SER A 103 -5.66 14.26 -7.86
CA SER A 103 -4.64 14.55 -6.85
C SER A 103 -5.14 15.37 -5.66
N GLY A 104 -6.29 16.02 -5.77
CA GLY A 104 -6.91 16.76 -4.66
C GLY A 104 -7.41 15.82 -3.57
N GLU A 105 -7.95 14.67 -3.97
CA GLU A 105 -8.47 13.65 -3.05
C GLU A 105 -7.37 12.94 -2.22
N LEU A 106 -6.09 13.04 -2.64
CA LEU A 106 -4.96 12.49 -1.87
C LEU A 106 -4.82 13.15 -0.50
N ILE A 107 -5.02 14.46 -0.39
CA ILE A 107 -4.85 15.20 0.86
C ILE A 107 -5.88 14.71 1.89
N ASP A 108 -7.13 14.55 1.47
CA ASP A 108 -8.21 14.06 2.33
C ASP A 108 -7.97 12.59 2.72
N ALA A 109 -7.51 11.76 1.78
CA ALA A 109 -7.14 10.38 2.08
C ALA A 109 -6.03 10.28 3.13
N PHE A 110 -4.97 11.09 3.04
CA PHE A 110 -3.91 11.13 4.04
C PHE A 110 -4.38 11.70 5.39
N ALA A 111 -5.27 12.69 5.37
CA ALA A 111 -5.84 13.24 6.59
C ALA A 111 -6.67 12.19 7.36
N GLU A 112 -7.40 11.33 6.66
CA GLU A 112 -8.13 10.21 7.27
C GLU A 112 -7.21 9.11 7.81
N ILE A 113 -6.12 8.78 7.09
CA ILE A 113 -5.14 7.78 7.53
C ILE A 113 -4.39 8.21 8.81
N ALA A 114 -4.25 9.53 9.03
CA ALA A 114 -3.51 10.09 10.15
C ALA A 114 -4.32 10.21 11.47
N GLN A 115 -5.62 9.86 11.46
CA GLN A 115 -6.50 9.90 12.64
C GLN A 115 -6.38 8.65 13.53
#